data_AF-A0A4V6E296-F1
#
_entry.id   AF-A0A4V6E296-F1
#
_cell.length_a   1.000
_cell.length_b   1.000
_cell.length_c   1.000
_cell.angle_alpha   90.00
_cell.angle_beta   90.00
_cell.angle_gamma   90.00
#
_symmetry.space_group_name_H-M   'P 1'
#
loop_
_entity.id
_entity.type
_entity.pdbx_description
1 polymer ?
#
loop_
_entity_poly.entity_id
_entity_poly.type
_entity_poly.pdbx_seq_one_letter_code
_entity_poly.pdbx_strand_id
1 'polypeptide(L)'
;LERLVSGKEKLKNCTGYMDWPNRGVYFFLEPGETRDSTDQMRVTRAGTHAVSEGSSTTLWDRLKQHYGTGSGSSNHPHGGNHRGSVYRKRVGEAIIEKHDLHEDYPDWDKRWSSIDRDRSEVRDEEYILERRVSAYIREQPFLWVDVDDEPSADSDRAY
;
A
#
# COMPACT_ATOMS: atom_id res chain seq x y z
N LEU A 1 -1.84 -16.22 -13.06
CA LEU A 1 -1.47 -15.88 -11.67
C LEU A 1 -2.46 -16.46 -10.67
N GLU A 2 -3.74 -16.05 -10.67
CA GLU A 2 -4.71 -16.49 -9.65
C GLU A 2 -4.82 -18.02 -9.46
N ARG A 3 -4.83 -18.79 -10.55
CA ARG A 3 -4.81 -20.26 -10.51
C ARG A 3 -3.50 -20.86 -9.96
N LEU A 4 -2.42 -20.09 -9.93
CA LEU A 4 -1.08 -20.52 -9.48
C LEU A 4 -0.81 -20.16 -8.02
N VAL A 5 -1.54 -19.20 -7.42
CA VAL A 5 -1.26 -18.67 -6.07
C VAL A 5 -2.42 -18.85 -5.08
N SER A 6 -3.18 -19.94 -5.21
CA SER A 6 -4.28 -20.31 -4.29
C SER A 6 -5.44 -19.31 -4.14
N GLY A 7 -5.51 -18.28 -4.98
CA GLY A 7 -6.59 -17.29 -4.99
C GLY A 7 -6.15 -15.89 -4.59
N LYS A 8 -7.10 -14.95 -4.58
CA LYS A 8 -6.91 -13.56 -4.17
C LYS A 8 -7.15 -13.41 -2.68
N GLU A 9 -6.32 -12.61 -2.01
CA GLU A 9 -6.54 -12.23 -0.62
C GLU A 9 -6.95 -10.77 -0.47
N LYS A 10 -7.40 -10.40 0.72
CA LYS A 10 -7.62 -9.00 1.11
C LYS A 10 -6.72 -8.65 2.28
N LEU A 11 -6.03 -7.53 2.21
CA LEU A 11 -5.11 -7.10 3.26
C LEU A 11 -5.76 -7.01 4.65
N LYS A 12 -7.07 -6.72 4.74
CA LYS A 12 -7.79 -6.74 6.02
C LYS A 12 -7.77 -8.10 6.75
N ASN A 13 -7.66 -9.20 5.99
CA ASN A 13 -7.65 -10.57 6.50
C ASN A 13 -6.22 -11.06 6.79
N CYS A 14 -5.20 -10.26 6.43
CA CYS A 14 -3.81 -10.65 6.52
C CYS A 14 -3.20 -10.29 7.88
N THR A 15 -2.35 -11.17 8.40
CA THR A 15 -1.57 -10.92 9.61
C THR A 15 -0.12 -11.34 9.41
N GLY A 16 0.78 -10.87 10.28
CA GLY A 16 2.19 -11.27 10.25
C GLY A 16 2.46 -12.72 10.65
N TYR A 17 1.42 -13.46 11.04
CA TYR A 17 1.51 -14.88 11.41
C TYR A 17 1.19 -15.83 10.26
N MET A 18 0.82 -15.29 9.08
CA MET A 18 0.65 -16.11 7.88
C MET A 18 2.00 -16.48 7.29
N ASP A 19 2.00 -17.51 6.43
CA ASP A 19 3.19 -18.01 5.73
C ASP A 19 3.54 -17.07 4.56
N TRP A 20 4.12 -15.92 4.91
CA TRP A 20 4.61 -14.95 3.93
C TRP A 20 5.99 -15.34 3.43
N PRO A 21 6.26 -15.27 2.12
CA PRO A 21 7.63 -15.39 1.65
C PRO A 21 8.44 -14.20 2.16
N ASN A 22 9.74 -14.41 2.37
CA ASN A 22 10.64 -13.34 2.79
C ASN A 22 10.65 -12.21 1.75
N ARG A 23 10.61 -12.57 0.47
CA ARG A 23 10.65 -11.64 -0.66
C ARG A 23 9.65 -12.05 -1.74
N GLY A 24 9.34 -11.12 -2.64
CA GLY A 24 8.43 -11.41 -3.73
C GLY A 24 7.82 -10.16 -4.34
N VAL A 25 6.92 -10.40 -5.30
CA VAL A 25 6.17 -9.36 -6.00
C VAL A 25 4.69 -9.47 -5.64
N TYR A 26 4.06 -8.35 -5.34
CA TYR A 26 2.62 -8.28 -5.06
C TYR A 26 1.88 -7.43 -6.10
N PHE A 27 0.62 -7.79 -6.32
CA PHE A 27 -0.28 -7.17 -7.28
C PHE A 27 -1.62 -6.84 -6.62
N PHE A 28 -1.97 -5.56 -6.50
CA PHE A 28 -3.33 -5.13 -6.15
C PHE A 28 -4.19 -5.00 -7.39
N LEU A 29 -5.44 -5.41 -7.25
CA LEU A 29 -6.44 -5.46 -8.30
C LEU A 29 -7.60 -4.51 -7.96
N GLU A 30 -8.17 -3.88 -8.98
CA GLU A 30 -9.32 -3.01 -8.77
C GLU A 30 -10.61 -3.81 -8.64
N PRO A 31 -11.36 -3.66 -7.52
CA PRO A 31 -12.66 -4.30 -7.37
C PRO A 31 -13.64 -3.83 -8.46
N GLY A 32 -14.22 -4.77 -9.19
CA GLY A 32 -15.27 -4.46 -10.16
C GLY A 32 -14.78 -3.93 -11.51
N GLU A 33 -13.46 -3.79 -11.73
CA GLU A 33 -12.92 -3.42 -13.03
C GLU A 33 -12.12 -4.58 -13.65
N THR A 34 -12.52 -4.96 -14.86
CA THR A 34 -11.84 -5.97 -15.70
C THR A 34 -11.17 -5.29 -16.88
N ARG A 35 -10.27 -6.01 -17.56
CA ARG A 35 -9.67 -5.53 -18.81
C ARG A 35 -10.70 -5.62 -19.93
N ASP A 36 -10.73 -4.65 -20.85
CA ASP A 36 -11.70 -4.67 -21.95
C ASP A 36 -11.61 -5.94 -22.84
N SER A 37 -10.41 -6.51 -22.95
CA SER A 37 -10.16 -7.70 -23.77
C SER A 37 -10.32 -9.03 -23.03
N THR A 38 -10.42 -9.03 -21.69
CA THR A 38 -10.53 -10.25 -20.88
C THR A 38 -11.29 -10.01 -19.57
N ASP A 39 -12.03 -11.00 -19.06
CA ASP A 39 -12.66 -10.92 -17.73
C ASP A 39 -11.66 -10.92 -16.54
N GLN A 40 -10.38 -10.65 -16.80
CA GLN A 40 -9.35 -10.54 -15.77
C GLN A 40 -9.41 -9.17 -15.11
N MET A 41 -9.36 -9.16 -13.77
CA MET A 41 -9.33 -7.92 -13.00
C MET A 41 -8.13 -7.04 -13.37
N ARG A 42 -8.35 -5.72 -13.41
CA ARG A 42 -7.28 -4.76 -13.70
C ARG A 42 -6.30 -4.67 -12.53
N VAL A 43 -5.01 -4.81 -12.82
CA VAL A 43 -3.93 -4.50 -11.87
C VAL A 43 -3.81 -2.98 -11.72
N THR A 44 -3.91 -2.48 -10.50
CA THR A 44 -3.74 -1.04 -10.18
C THR A 44 -2.41 -0.74 -9.50
N ARG A 45 -1.78 -1.75 -8.91
CA ARG A 45 -0.43 -1.63 -8.36
C ARG A 45 0.30 -2.96 -8.45
N ALA A 46 1.47 -2.95 -9.11
CA ALA A 46 2.50 -3.95 -8.91
C ALA A 46 3.59 -3.37 -8.01
N GLY A 47 4.13 -4.15 -7.09
CA GLY A 47 5.23 -3.70 -6.26
C GLY A 47 6.08 -4.85 -5.74
N THR A 48 7.31 -4.50 -5.38
CA THR A 48 8.28 -5.43 -4.80
C THR A 48 8.81 -4.91 -3.46
N HIS A 49 9.64 -5.71 -2.79
CA HIS A 49 10.48 -5.28 -1.68
C HIS A 49 11.88 -5.90 -1.73
N ALA A 50 12.81 -5.29 -0.98
CA ALA A 50 14.17 -5.78 -0.78
C ALA A 50 15.00 -5.97 -2.07
N VAL A 51 15.02 -4.96 -2.94
CA VAL A 51 15.92 -4.91 -4.12
C VAL A 51 17.32 -4.35 -3.79
N SER A 52 17.48 -3.65 -2.67
CA SER A 52 18.77 -3.09 -2.25
C SER A 52 19.57 -4.08 -1.39
N GLU A 53 20.87 -4.22 -1.68
CA GLU A 53 21.82 -5.03 -0.91
C GLU A 53 21.79 -4.65 0.58
N GLY A 54 21.73 -5.66 1.47
CA GLY A 54 21.68 -5.47 2.93
C GLY A 54 20.30 -5.16 3.54
N SER A 55 19.22 -5.14 2.75
CA SER A 55 17.87 -4.95 3.26
C SER A 55 17.36 -6.20 4.01
N SER A 56 17.00 -6.07 5.29
CA SER A 56 16.43 -7.14 6.13
C SER A 56 14.90 -7.16 6.18
N THR A 57 14.25 -6.23 5.48
CA THR A 57 12.79 -6.07 5.48
C THR A 57 12.10 -7.07 4.56
N THR A 58 11.03 -7.69 5.06
CA THR A 58 10.28 -8.74 4.37
C THR A 58 9.18 -8.19 3.45
N LEU A 59 8.60 -9.05 2.60
CA LEU A 59 7.37 -8.75 1.86
C LEU A 59 6.25 -8.31 2.82
N TRP A 60 6.10 -8.98 3.96
CA TRP A 60 5.09 -8.62 4.95
C TRP A 60 5.33 -7.23 5.54
N ASP A 61 6.58 -6.83 5.80
CA ASP A 61 6.87 -5.47 6.29
C ASP A 61 6.37 -4.40 5.32
N ARG A 62 6.48 -4.67 4.00
CA ARG A 62 5.95 -3.78 2.96
C ARG A 62 4.42 -3.79 2.91
N LEU A 63 3.80 -4.97 2.95
CA LEU A 63 2.35 -5.10 2.99
C LEU A 63 1.75 -4.44 4.22
N LYS A 64 2.43 -4.52 5.38
CA LYS A 64 2.06 -3.85 6.62
C LYS A 64 2.10 -2.32 6.51
N GLN A 65 3.07 -1.76 5.77
CA GLN A 65 3.08 -0.32 5.47
C GLN A 65 1.85 0.11 4.66
N HIS A 66 1.42 -0.71 3.69
CA HIS A 66 0.18 -0.46 2.95
C HIS A 66 -1.05 -0.65 3.80
N TYR A 67 -1.07 -1.67 4.66
CA TYR A 67 -2.14 -1.93 5.61
C TYR A 67 -2.37 -0.72 6.52
N GLY A 68 -1.33 -0.04 6.97
CA GLY A 68 -1.45 1.11 7.89
C GLY A 68 -1.54 0.68 9.36
N THR A 69 -2.22 1.45 10.21
CA THR A 69 -2.32 1.16 11.64
C THR A 69 -3.52 0.26 11.95
N GLY A 70 -3.37 -0.71 12.87
CA GLY A 70 -4.47 -1.59 13.30
C GLY A 70 -5.52 -0.87 14.16
N SER A 71 -6.60 -1.58 14.50
CA SER A 71 -7.66 -1.09 15.42
C SER A 71 -7.13 -0.79 16.82
N GLY A 72 -6.13 -1.54 17.29
CA GLY A 72 -5.50 -1.36 18.60
C GLY A 72 -4.46 -0.24 18.68
N SER A 73 -4.29 0.58 17.64
CA SER A 73 -3.33 1.69 17.68
C SER A 73 -3.83 2.78 18.65
N SER A 74 -3.00 3.16 19.62
CA SER A 74 -3.29 4.30 20.51
C SER A 74 -3.21 5.65 19.80
N ASN A 75 -2.57 5.69 18.64
CA ASN A 75 -2.41 6.89 17.82
C ASN A 75 -2.98 6.62 16.42
N HIS A 76 -4.07 7.29 16.06
CA HIS A 76 -4.71 7.19 14.74
C HIS A 76 -5.07 5.75 14.31
N PRO A 77 -5.95 5.03 15.04
CA PRO A 77 -6.37 3.67 14.68
C PRO A 77 -6.99 3.59 13.28
N HIS A 78 -6.68 2.54 12.52
CA HIS A 78 -7.08 2.40 11.11
C HIS A 78 -6.55 3.47 10.14
N GLY A 79 -5.71 4.41 10.59
CA GLY A 79 -5.01 5.36 9.73
C GLY A 79 -3.82 4.72 8.99
N GLY A 80 -2.79 5.53 8.72
CA GLY A 80 -1.58 5.07 8.07
C GLY A 80 -0.54 6.17 7.92
N ASN A 81 0.40 5.96 6.99
CA ASN A 81 1.49 6.90 6.73
C ASN A 81 1.78 6.95 5.23
N HIS A 82 1.07 7.81 4.50
CA HIS A 82 1.20 7.99 3.06
C HIS A 82 2.58 8.53 2.69
N ARG A 83 3.20 9.36 3.53
CA ARG A 83 4.57 9.85 3.28
C ARG A 83 5.62 8.73 3.33
N GLY A 84 5.31 7.59 3.97
CA GLY A 84 6.12 6.37 3.97
C GLY A 84 5.72 5.33 2.91
N SER A 85 4.60 5.53 2.21
CA SER A 85 4.11 4.59 1.19
C SER A 85 3.57 5.33 -0.02
N VAL A 86 4.33 5.26 -1.13
CA VAL A 86 3.92 5.81 -2.43
C VAL A 86 2.53 5.31 -2.85
N TYR A 87 2.19 4.06 -2.54
CA TYR A 87 0.88 3.54 -2.91
C TYR A 87 -0.25 4.25 -2.16
N ARG A 88 -0.12 4.37 -0.84
CA ARG A 88 -1.07 5.13 0.00
C ARG A 88 -1.18 6.59 -0.46
N LYS A 89 -0.04 7.21 -0.78
CA LYS A 89 0.02 8.58 -1.30
C LYS A 89 -0.81 8.74 -2.57
N ARG A 90 -0.60 7.88 -3.58
CA ARG A 90 -1.34 7.92 -4.85
C ARG A 90 -2.83 7.63 -4.67
N VAL A 91 -3.20 6.69 -3.81
CA VAL A 91 -4.61 6.43 -3.48
C VAL A 91 -5.25 7.67 -2.85
N GLY A 92 -4.57 8.32 -1.92
CA GLY A 92 -5.07 9.55 -1.30
C GLY A 92 -5.21 10.70 -2.30
N GLU A 93 -4.23 10.90 -3.19
CA GLU A 93 -4.31 11.90 -4.27
C GLU A 93 -5.52 11.63 -5.18
N ALA A 94 -5.78 10.37 -5.55
CA ALA A 94 -6.94 10.01 -6.35
C ALA A 94 -8.27 10.26 -5.62
N ILE A 95 -8.33 10.03 -4.31
CA ILE A 95 -9.51 10.36 -3.48
C ILE A 95 -9.70 11.87 -3.38
N ILE A 96 -8.62 12.63 -3.17
CA ILE A 96 -8.65 14.10 -3.13
C ILE A 96 -9.20 14.64 -4.43
N GLU A 97 -8.65 14.21 -5.57
CA GLU A 97 -9.07 14.67 -6.89
C GLU A 97 -10.53 14.31 -7.19
N LYS A 98 -10.92 13.07 -6.92
CA LYS A 98 -12.30 12.59 -7.17
C LYS A 98 -13.37 13.38 -6.40
N HIS A 99 -13.00 13.91 -5.24
CA HIS A 99 -13.94 14.54 -4.31
C HIS A 99 -13.67 16.03 -4.09
N ASP A 100 -12.75 16.63 -4.84
CA ASP A 100 -12.35 18.04 -4.75
C ASP A 100 -11.92 18.48 -3.34
N LEU A 101 -11.09 17.65 -2.68
CA LEU A 101 -10.69 17.84 -1.27
C LEU A 101 -9.34 18.57 -1.11
N HIS A 102 -8.91 19.34 -2.11
CA HIS A 102 -7.61 20.00 -2.10
C HIS A 102 -7.48 21.04 -0.98
N GLU A 103 -8.57 21.73 -0.67
CA GLU A 103 -8.62 22.68 0.45
C GLU A 103 -8.60 21.99 1.82
N ASP A 104 -9.18 20.80 1.93
CA ASP A 104 -9.18 20.00 3.17
C ASP A 104 -7.81 19.35 3.46
N TYR A 105 -7.06 19.00 2.40
CA TYR A 105 -5.78 18.27 2.52
C TYR A 105 -4.63 18.95 1.75
N PRO A 106 -4.32 20.23 2.03
CA PRO A 106 -3.36 21.03 1.26
C PRO A 106 -1.91 20.55 1.39
N ASP A 107 -1.61 19.72 2.39
CA ASP A 107 -0.26 19.24 2.71
C ASP A 107 0.00 17.79 2.29
N TRP A 108 -0.98 17.09 1.70
CA TRP A 108 -0.91 15.64 1.40
C TRP A 108 0.28 15.25 0.50
N ASP A 109 0.55 16.03 -0.56
CA ASP A 109 1.66 15.75 -1.47
C ASP A 109 3.02 16.28 -0.96
N LYS A 110 3.02 17.08 0.11
CA LYS A 110 4.20 17.78 0.61
C LYS A 110 5.10 16.88 1.45
N ARG A 111 6.41 17.15 1.38
CA ARG A 111 7.41 16.54 2.27
C ARG A 111 7.34 17.23 3.64
N TRP A 112 7.66 16.50 4.70
CA TRP A 112 7.70 17.10 6.06
C TRP A 112 8.63 18.31 6.18
N SER A 113 9.68 18.38 5.36
CA SER A 113 10.63 19.51 5.36
C SER A 113 10.08 20.79 4.72
N SER A 114 8.94 20.73 4.02
CA SER A 114 8.31 21.86 3.34
C SER A 114 7.01 22.31 4.00
N ILE A 115 6.67 21.76 5.16
CA ILE A 115 5.46 22.09 5.92
C ILE A 115 5.89 22.89 7.13
N ASP A 116 5.44 24.15 7.22
CA ASP A 116 5.73 25.07 8.31
C ASP A 116 4.59 25.08 9.33
N ARG A 117 4.25 23.89 9.83
CA ARG A 117 3.14 23.62 10.76
C ARG A 117 3.55 22.49 11.69
N ASP A 118 2.87 22.35 12.83
CA ASP A 118 3.13 21.25 13.73
C ASP A 118 2.77 19.89 13.08
N ARG A 119 3.64 18.89 13.25
CA ARG A 119 3.45 17.59 12.60
C ARG A 119 2.28 16.80 13.17
N SER A 120 1.93 16.99 14.44
CA SER A 120 0.79 16.32 15.05
C SER A 120 -0.52 16.87 14.52
N GLU A 121 -0.64 18.20 14.38
CA GLU A 121 -1.81 18.86 13.80
C GLU A 121 -2.08 18.39 12.36
N VAL A 122 -1.05 18.40 11.50
CA VAL A 122 -1.20 17.95 10.11
C VAL A 122 -1.60 16.47 10.04
N ARG A 123 -1.08 15.64 10.94
CA ARG A 123 -1.46 14.22 11.01
C ARG A 123 -2.91 14.04 11.45
N ASP A 124 -3.36 14.80 12.44
CA ASP A 124 -4.73 14.76 12.94
C ASP A 124 -5.73 15.17 11.84
N GLU A 125 -5.40 16.18 11.04
CA GLU A 125 -6.18 16.62 9.87
C GLU A 125 -6.24 15.53 8.79
N GLU A 126 -5.09 15.01 8.38
CA GLU A 126 -4.97 13.99 7.32
C GLU A 126 -5.49 12.60 7.75
N TYR A 127 -5.70 12.38 9.05
CA TYR A 127 -6.14 11.11 9.61
C TYR A 127 -7.42 10.58 8.96
N ILE A 128 -8.39 11.46 8.72
CA ILE A 128 -9.68 11.09 8.13
C ILE A 128 -9.45 10.52 6.72
N LEU A 129 -8.59 11.15 5.93
CA LEU A 129 -8.23 10.68 4.59
C LEU A 129 -7.40 9.39 4.67
N GLU A 130 -6.43 9.30 5.58
CA GLU A 130 -5.66 8.07 5.82
C GLU A 130 -6.55 6.87 6.17
N ARG A 131 -7.64 7.08 6.91
CA ARG A 131 -8.63 6.02 7.17
C ARG A 131 -9.37 5.59 5.90
N ARG A 132 -9.74 6.53 5.03
CA ARG A 132 -10.37 6.21 3.73
C ARG A 132 -9.39 5.43 2.84
N VAL A 133 -8.13 5.87 2.78
CA VAL A 133 -7.04 5.18 2.07
C VAL A 133 -6.84 3.77 2.62
N SER A 134 -6.79 3.61 3.95
CA SER A 134 -6.69 2.29 4.59
C SER A 134 -7.87 1.40 4.26
N ALA A 135 -9.10 1.90 4.33
CA ALA A 135 -10.29 1.12 3.99
C ALA A 135 -10.24 0.64 2.54
N TYR A 136 -9.89 1.52 1.61
CA TYR A 136 -9.75 1.19 0.20
C TYR A 136 -8.70 0.10 -0.05
N ILE A 137 -7.46 0.33 0.41
CA ILE A 137 -6.35 -0.61 0.18
C ILE A 137 -6.61 -1.97 0.83
N ARG A 138 -7.21 -1.98 2.03
CA ARG A 138 -7.49 -3.23 2.76
C ARG A 138 -8.58 -4.08 2.14
N GLU A 139 -9.49 -3.47 1.37
CA GLU A 139 -10.56 -4.16 0.66
C GLU A 139 -10.17 -4.63 -0.75
N GLN A 140 -9.10 -4.07 -1.32
CA GLN A 140 -8.62 -4.48 -2.63
C GLN A 140 -8.16 -5.93 -2.61
N PRO A 141 -8.64 -6.75 -3.57
CA PRO A 141 -8.06 -8.05 -3.83
C PRO A 141 -6.61 -7.89 -4.24
N PHE A 142 -5.73 -8.73 -3.68
CA PHE A 142 -4.33 -8.76 -4.08
C PHE A 142 -3.80 -10.19 -4.18
N LEU A 143 -2.70 -10.32 -4.91
CA LEU A 143 -1.96 -11.55 -5.15
C LEU A 143 -0.50 -11.29 -4.83
N TRP A 144 0.25 -12.33 -4.48
CA TRP A 144 1.71 -12.27 -4.41
C TRP A 144 2.34 -13.50 -5.06
N VAL A 145 3.58 -13.35 -5.49
CA VAL A 145 4.42 -14.42 -6.03
C VAL A 145 5.72 -14.42 -5.23
N ASP A 146 6.10 -15.58 -4.74
CA ASP A 146 7.40 -15.80 -4.13
C ASP A 146 8.50 -15.68 -5.20
N VAL A 147 9.41 -14.75 -4.97
CA VAL A 147 10.59 -14.51 -5.81
C VAL A 147 11.72 -14.23 -4.83
N ASP A 148 12.42 -15.29 -4.41
CA ASP A 148 13.43 -15.26 -3.36
C ASP A 148 14.86 -15.08 -3.90
N ASP A 149 15.02 -14.39 -5.03
CA ASP A 149 16.34 -14.02 -5.55
C ASP A 149 17.05 -13.04 -4.60
N GLU A 150 18.38 -13.01 -4.66
CA GLU A 150 19.17 -12.12 -3.79
C GLU A 150 18.98 -10.64 -4.15
N PRO A 151 19.04 -9.70 -3.18
CA PRO A 151 18.91 -8.28 -3.45
C PRO A 151 20.15 -7.81 -4.19
N SER A 152 19.97 -7.42 -5.44
CA SER A 152 21.00 -6.79 -6.25
C SER A 152 20.33 -5.91 -7.31
N ALA A 153 21.12 -5.08 -7.98
CA ALA A 153 20.65 -4.34 -9.15
C ALA A 153 20.17 -5.27 -10.29
N ASP A 154 20.60 -6.53 -10.28
CA ASP A 154 20.24 -7.56 -11.26
C ASP A 154 19.04 -8.42 -10.82
N SER A 155 18.40 -8.08 -9.69
CA SER A 155 17.25 -8.81 -9.17
C SER A 155 16.08 -8.78 -10.16
N ASP A 156 15.39 -9.91 -10.35
CA ASP A 156 14.19 -10.02 -11.19
C ASP A 156 13.05 -9.10 -10.70
N ARG A 157 13.19 -8.62 -9.46
CA ARG A 157 12.31 -7.66 -8.80
C ARG A 157 12.61 -6.19 -9.11
N ALA A 158 13.71 -5.87 -9.78
CA ALA A 158 14.17 -4.49 -10.01
C ALA A 158 13.45 -3.76 -11.16
N TYR A 159 12.65 -4.47 -11.97
CA TYR A 159 11.97 -3.96 -13.17
C TYR A 159 10.52 -3.52 -12.92
#